data_AF-A0A3A8YKN3-F1
#
_entry.id   AF-A0A3A8YKN3-F1
#
_cell.length_a   1.000
_cell.length_b   1.000
_cell.length_c   1.000
_cell.angle_alpha   90.00
_cell.angle_beta   90.00
_cell.angle_gamma   90.00
#
_symmetry.space_group_name_H-M   'P 1'
#
loop_
_entity.id
_entity.type
_entity.pdbx_description
1 polymer ?
#
loop_
_entity_poly.entity_id
_entity_poly.type
_entity_poly.pdbx_seq_one_letter_code
_entity_poly.pdbx_strand_id
1 'polypeptide(L)'
;MTNTQVLLKSLIQQEYEEDCNEFTTIEDFFEFFSAKTVLKSYTLSDEEIMQGIKGAGNDGGCDSIYIFCNGLLVKEDFLENREIPSDSTLEMIIIQSKTSTSFNEDAIMKWKTVSSNLFDLNKKIIDYSGRYNEDVRDSFQLFRDVYTTLIRKRIKLNLKYWYVSEGEQIHPNVEQQGDELKEEVKSLFPSAKVSVDYFGAKKIMEILNTPSIQDYELSLADNPISLGVNKDYIALVSLKKYYNFITNDAGVKT
;
A
#
# COMPACT_ATOMS: atom_id res chain seq x y z
N MET A 1 9.21 1.24 26.83
CA MET A 1 9.67 1.71 25.50
C MET A 1 11.12 1.29 25.32
N THR A 2 11.49 0.82 24.13
CA THR A 2 12.87 0.48 23.74
C THR A 2 13.60 1.71 23.20
N ASN A 3 14.93 1.66 23.08
CA ASN A 3 15.71 2.75 22.47
C ASN A 3 15.25 3.04 21.02
N THR A 4 14.91 2.00 20.26
CA THR A 4 14.39 2.15 18.89
C THR A 4 13.08 2.92 18.86
N GLN A 5 12.16 2.66 19.80
CA GLN A 5 10.91 3.41 19.91
C GLN A 5 11.16 4.88 20.26
N VAL A 6 12.12 5.17 21.14
CA VAL A 6 12.51 6.55 21.49
C VAL A 6 13.08 7.28 20.28
N LEU A 7 14.01 6.65 19.55
CA LEU A 7 14.62 7.24 18.36
C LEU A 7 13.60 7.50 17.26
N LEU A 8 12.73 6.52 16.96
CA LEU A 8 11.69 6.70 15.96
C LEU A 8 10.75 7.84 16.33
N LYS A 9 10.32 7.90 17.59
CA LYS A 9 9.44 8.97 18.07
C LYS A 9 10.09 10.35 17.94
N SER A 10 11.37 10.46 18.29
CA SER A 10 12.12 11.72 18.12
C SER A 10 12.26 12.12 16.65
N LEU A 11 12.47 11.15 15.75
CA LEU A 11 12.54 11.41 14.30
C LEU A 11 11.20 11.91 13.76
N ILE A 12 10.09 11.24 14.09
CA ILE A 12 8.74 11.66 13.68
C ILE A 12 8.45 13.08 14.18
N GLN A 13 8.82 13.39 15.43
CA GLN A 13 8.62 14.73 16.00
C GLN A 13 9.42 15.79 15.24
N GLN A 14 10.67 15.50 14.88
CA GLN A 14 11.52 16.44 14.13
C GLN A 14 10.98 16.68 12.72
N GLU A 15 10.62 15.63 11.98
CA GLU A 15 10.05 15.77 10.64
C GLU A 15 8.71 16.51 10.68
N TYR A 16 7.86 16.24 11.68
CA TYR A 16 6.61 16.97 11.86
C TYR A 16 6.84 18.48 12.11
N GLU A 17 7.88 18.85 12.86
CA GLU A 17 8.24 20.26 13.11
C GLU A 17 8.77 20.96 11.85
N GLU A 18 9.46 20.24 10.96
CA GLU A 18 9.96 20.75 9.68
C GLU A 18 8.82 20.94 8.66
N ASP A 19 7.87 20.00 8.60
CA ASP A 19 6.75 19.98 7.63
C ASP A 19 5.41 20.48 8.22
N CYS A 20 5.44 21.16 9.37
CA CYS A 20 4.27 21.49 10.20
C CYS A 20 3.13 22.28 9.53
N ASN A 21 3.33 22.84 8.33
CA ASN A 21 2.31 23.62 7.63
C ASN A 21 1.28 22.77 6.87
N GLU A 22 1.55 21.48 6.64
CA GLU A 22 0.68 20.60 5.84
C GLU A 22 -0.23 19.69 6.69
N PHE A 23 0.08 19.51 7.98
CA PHE A 23 -0.61 18.56 8.87
C PHE A 23 -1.09 19.24 10.16
N THR A 24 -2.35 18.98 10.54
CA THR A 24 -2.96 19.63 11.72
C THR A 24 -2.46 19.02 13.04
N THR A 25 -2.27 17.71 13.06
CA THR A 25 -1.82 16.96 14.24
C THR A 25 -0.66 16.03 13.92
N ILE A 26 0.05 15.58 14.96
CA ILE A 26 1.10 14.57 14.81
C ILE A 26 0.51 13.23 14.36
N GLU A 27 -0.74 12.93 14.71
CA GLU A 27 -1.45 11.74 14.23
C GLU A 27 -1.68 11.81 12.71
N ASP A 28 -2.15 12.96 12.19
CA ASP A 28 -2.34 13.15 10.74
C ASP A 28 -1.01 13.03 9.99
N PHE A 29 0.05 13.63 10.53
CA PHE A 29 1.40 13.49 9.98
C PHE A 29 1.87 12.03 10.04
N PHE A 30 1.57 11.31 11.13
CA PHE A 30 1.96 9.92 11.27
C PHE A 30 1.25 9.03 10.26
N GLU A 31 -0.01 9.29 9.90
CA GLU A 31 -0.69 8.58 8.80
C GLU A 31 0.06 8.74 7.47
N PHE A 32 0.47 9.96 7.13
CA PHE A 32 1.28 10.21 5.94
C PHE A 32 2.66 9.55 6.01
N PHE A 33 3.41 9.81 7.08
CA PHE A 33 4.75 9.27 7.30
C PHE A 33 4.77 7.75 7.24
N SER A 34 3.81 7.10 7.91
CA SER A 34 3.71 5.66 7.96
C SER A 34 3.40 5.07 6.58
N ALA A 35 2.42 5.61 5.86
CA ALA A 35 2.07 5.19 4.50
C ALA A 35 3.26 5.36 3.55
N LYS A 36 3.88 6.55 3.53
CA LYS A 36 5.07 6.85 2.71
C LYS A 36 6.23 5.88 3.01
N THR A 37 6.44 5.56 4.28
CA THR A 37 7.52 4.65 4.69
C THR A 37 7.25 3.22 4.24
N VAL A 38 6.09 2.64 4.54
CA VAL A 38 5.81 1.23 4.23
C VAL A 38 5.54 0.99 2.73
N LEU A 39 5.15 2.03 1.99
CA LEU A 39 4.97 2.00 0.53
C LEU A 39 6.22 2.42 -0.24
N LYS A 40 7.38 2.58 0.41
CA LYS A 40 8.62 3.03 -0.23
C LYS A 40 9.00 2.25 -1.50
N SER A 41 8.68 0.96 -1.59
CA SER A 41 8.93 0.11 -2.78
C SER A 41 7.93 0.29 -3.93
N TYR A 42 6.84 1.04 -3.72
CA TYR A 42 5.81 1.34 -4.72
C TYR A 42 6.04 2.68 -5.41
N THR A 43 7.08 3.43 -5.00
CA THR A 43 7.55 4.67 -5.63
C THR A 43 6.44 5.69 -5.90
N LEU A 44 5.48 5.81 -4.98
CA LEU A 44 4.41 6.79 -5.05
C LEU A 44 4.95 8.20 -4.81
N SER A 45 4.37 9.20 -5.47
CA SER A 45 4.60 10.60 -5.11
C SER A 45 3.92 10.95 -3.78
N ASP A 46 4.33 12.05 -3.15
CA ASP A 46 3.68 12.52 -1.92
C ASP A 46 2.19 12.85 -2.15
N GLU A 47 1.83 13.39 -3.32
CA GLU A 47 0.43 13.60 -3.72
C GLU A 47 -0.35 12.29 -3.81
N GLU A 48 0.25 11.23 -4.34
CA GLU A 48 -0.38 9.91 -4.44
C GLU A 48 -0.52 9.23 -3.08
N ILE A 49 0.46 9.42 -2.19
CA ILE A 49 0.35 9.00 -0.79
C ILE A 49 -0.84 9.72 -0.15
N MET A 50 -0.91 11.05 -0.23
CA MET A 50 -1.98 11.84 0.36
C MET A 50 -3.37 11.45 -0.18
N GLN A 51 -3.50 11.18 -1.48
CA GLN A 51 -4.76 10.73 -2.09
C GLN A 51 -5.27 9.40 -1.50
N GLY A 52 -4.36 8.52 -1.06
CA GLY A 52 -4.70 7.25 -0.44
C GLY A 52 -5.01 7.33 1.05
N ILE A 53 -4.72 8.45 1.73
CA ILE A 53 -5.08 8.66 3.14
C ILE A 53 -6.58 8.93 3.24
N LYS A 54 -7.29 8.07 3.97
CA LYS A 54 -8.74 8.12 4.20
C LYS A 54 -9.09 8.27 5.69
N GLY A 55 -8.07 8.53 6.52
CA GLY A 55 -8.16 8.74 7.96
C GLY A 55 -9.09 9.91 8.29
N ALA A 56 -10.25 9.58 8.82
CA ALA A 56 -11.28 10.51 9.22
C ALA A 56 -12.29 9.79 10.11
N GLY A 57 -13.24 10.53 10.68
CA GLY A 57 -14.35 9.90 11.38
C GLY A 57 -15.04 8.83 10.51
N ASN A 58 -15.32 7.66 11.09
CA ASN A 58 -15.97 6.53 10.43
C ASN A 58 -15.17 5.88 9.27
N ASP A 59 -13.84 5.85 9.33
CA ASP A 59 -13.00 5.12 8.37
C ASP A 59 -13.04 3.58 8.51
N GLY A 60 -13.59 3.05 9.62
CA GLY A 60 -13.56 1.61 9.88
C GLY A 60 -12.16 1.04 10.11
N GLY A 61 -11.23 1.87 10.58
CA GLY A 61 -9.82 1.52 10.79
C GLY A 61 -8.97 1.54 9.51
N CYS A 62 -9.49 2.10 8.42
CA CYS A 62 -8.79 2.24 7.15
C CYS A 62 -8.19 3.65 7.03
N ASP A 63 -7.11 3.94 7.74
CA ASP A 63 -6.45 5.25 7.68
C ASP A 63 -5.87 5.51 6.28
N SER A 64 -5.45 4.46 5.56
CA SER A 64 -5.09 4.58 4.15
C SER A 64 -5.48 3.36 3.32
N ILE A 65 -5.83 3.59 2.06
CA ILE A 65 -6.19 2.53 1.10
C ILE A 65 -5.53 2.81 -0.24
N TYR A 66 -4.85 1.80 -0.79
CA TYR A 66 -4.21 1.86 -2.10
C TYR A 66 -4.56 0.62 -2.92
N ILE A 67 -4.84 0.81 -4.21
CA ILE A 67 -5.11 -0.29 -5.14
C ILE A 67 -4.08 -0.24 -6.26
N PHE A 68 -3.45 -1.36 -6.55
CA PHE A 68 -2.45 -1.49 -7.60
C PHE A 68 -2.83 -2.58 -8.58
N CYS A 69 -2.58 -2.34 -9.87
CA CYS A 69 -2.62 -3.38 -10.88
C CYS A 69 -1.26 -3.44 -11.58
N ASN A 70 -0.58 -4.59 -11.46
CA ASN A 70 0.80 -4.79 -11.90
C ASN A 70 1.79 -3.71 -11.38
N GLY A 71 1.62 -3.29 -10.14
CA GLY A 71 2.47 -2.28 -9.50
C GLY A 71 2.10 -0.83 -9.84
N LEU A 72 1.15 -0.60 -10.75
CA LEU A 72 0.67 0.75 -11.07
C LEU A 72 -0.53 1.10 -10.19
N LEU A 73 -0.51 2.28 -9.59
CA LEU A 73 -1.63 2.80 -8.80
C LEU A 73 -2.89 2.92 -9.67
N VAL A 74 -4.01 2.42 -9.14
CA VAL A 74 -5.32 2.41 -9.79
C VAL A 74 -6.10 3.64 -9.36
N LYS A 75 -6.52 4.44 -10.35
CA LYS A 75 -7.41 5.61 -10.22
C LYS A 75 -8.72 5.33 -10.99
N GLU A 76 -9.69 6.23 -10.92
CA GLU A 76 -11.03 6.03 -11.51
C GLU A 76 -11.00 5.71 -13.02
N ASP A 77 -10.08 6.33 -13.77
CA ASP A 77 -9.93 6.18 -15.22
C ASP A 77 -9.00 5.03 -15.64
N PHE A 78 -8.51 4.24 -14.68
CA PHE A 78 -7.42 3.27 -14.90
C PHE A 78 -7.73 2.24 -15.99
N LEU A 79 -8.99 1.81 -16.09
CA LEU A 79 -9.43 0.79 -17.06
C LEU A 79 -9.72 1.36 -18.45
N GLU A 80 -10.02 2.66 -18.57
CA GLU A 80 -10.37 3.29 -19.85
C GLU A 80 -9.14 3.44 -20.76
N ASN A 81 -7.98 3.65 -20.15
CA ASN A 81 -6.76 4.01 -20.86
C ASN A 81 -5.79 2.82 -21.03
N ARG A 82 -6.18 1.59 -20.63
CA ARG A 82 -5.22 0.46 -20.51
C ARG A 82 -5.83 -0.91 -20.80
N GLU A 83 -5.14 -1.68 -21.62
CA GLU A 83 -5.40 -3.11 -21.73
C GLU A 83 -4.68 -3.86 -20.61
N ILE A 84 -5.45 -4.50 -19.72
CA ILE A 84 -4.89 -5.34 -18.65
C ILE A 84 -4.65 -6.76 -19.19
N PRO A 85 -3.41 -7.29 -19.20
CA PRO A 85 -3.14 -8.66 -19.66
C PRO A 85 -3.79 -9.72 -18.76
N SER A 86 -3.96 -10.93 -19.29
CA SER A 86 -4.28 -12.08 -18.44
C SER A 86 -3.16 -12.37 -17.44
N ASP A 87 -3.50 -12.97 -16.31
CA ASP A 87 -2.55 -13.35 -15.25
C ASP A 87 -1.87 -12.15 -14.55
N SER A 88 -2.42 -10.94 -14.76
CA SER A 88 -2.06 -9.71 -14.03
C SER A 88 -2.34 -9.82 -12.54
N THR A 89 -1.64 -9.03 -11.74
CA THR A 89 -1.82 -8.97 -10.29
C THR A 89 -2.62 -7.73 -9.92
N LEU A 90 -3.77 -7.93 -9.26
CA LEU A 90 -4.53 -6.87 -8.60
C LEU A 90 -4.22 -6.94 -7.11
N GLU A 91 -3.89 -5.81 -6.52
CA GLU A 91 -3.54 -5.70 -5.12
C GLU A 91 -4.31 -4.56 -4.46
N MET A 92 -4.85 -4.82 -3.28
CA MET A 92 -5.38 -3.78 -2.40
C MET A 92 -4.63 -3.81 -1.08
N ILE A 93 -4.16 -2.65 -0.65
CA ILE A 93 -3.42 -2.44 0.59
C ILE A 93 -4.25 -1.53 1.47
N ILE A 94 -4.58 -1.99 2.67
CA ILE A 94 -5.29 -1.24 3.71
C ILE A 94 -4.33 -1.03 4.87
N ILE A 95 -4.15 0.22 5.29
CA ILE A 95 -3.18 0.62 6.31
C ILE A 95 -3.92 1.22 7.50
N GLN A 96 -3.50 0.84 8.71
CA GLN A 96 -3.88 1.49 9.96
C GLN A 96 -2.60 1.95 10.63
N SER A 97 -2.57 3.22 11.01
CA SER A 97 -1.45 3.92 11.58
C SER A 97 -1.81 4.39 12.99
N LYS A 98 -1.01 3.99 13.97
CA LYS A 98 -1.17 4.42 15.37
C LYS A 98 0.15 4.84 15.99
N THR A 99 0.18 6.03 16.60
CA THR A 99 1.27 6.51 17.48
C THR A 99 1.35 5.77 18.81
N SER A 100 0.53 4.73 19.03
CA SER A 100 0.61 3.87 20.21
C SER A 100 1.91 3.07 20.23
N THR A 101 2.40 2.73 21.42
CA THR A 101 3.62 1.92 21.61
C THR A 101 3.33 0.42 21.71
N SER A 102 2.14 0.00 21.31
CA SER A 102 1.67 -1.39 21.25
C SER A 102 0.63 -1.57 20.13
N PHE A 103 0.49 -2.82 19.67
CA PHE A 103 -0.60 -3.24 18.79
C PHE A 103 -1.79 -3.72 19.62
N ASN A 104 -3.00 -3.33 19.22
CA ASN A 104 -4.24 -3.70 19.90
C ASN A 104 -5.21 -4.42 18.95
N GLU A 105 -6.09 -5.26 19.51
CA GLU A 105 -7.04 -6.06 18.71
C GLU A 105 -8.08 -5.22 17.97
N ASP A 106 -8.43 -4.02 18.48
CA ASP A 106 -9.47 -3.15 17.93
C ASP A 106 -9.28 -2.81 16.43
N ALA A 107 -8.04 -2.54 16.01
CA ALA A 107 -7.74 -2.26 14.61
C ALA A 107 -8.13 -3.43 13.70
N ILE A 108 -7.80 -4.66 14.11
CA ILE A 108 -8.08 -5.86 13.34
C ILE A 108 -9.57 -6.20 13.37
N MET A 109 -10.23 -6.01 14.52
CA MET A 109 -11.68 -6.20 14.63
C MET A 109 -12.46 -5.24 13.73
N LYS A 110 -12.00 -3.98 13.61
CA LYS A 110 -12.55 -3.01 12.67
C LYS A 110 -12.33 -3.45 11.22
N TRP A 111 -11.14 -3.95 10.88
CA TRP A 111 -10.86 -4.52 9.56
C TRP A 111 -11.74 -5.73 9.23
N LYS A 112 -11.94 -6.68 10.14
CA LYS A 112 -12.89 -7.79 9.92
C LYS A 112 -14.27 -7.28 9.55
N THR A 113 -14.72 -6.28 10.30
CA THR A 113 -16.04 -5.68 10.13
C THR A 113 -16.17 -4.94 8.80
N VAL A 114 -15.21 -4.07 8.46
CA VAL A 114 -15.25 -3.32 7.18
C VAL A 114 -15.09 -4.26 6.00
N SER A 115 -14.24 -5.28 6.10
CA SER A 115 -14.05 -6.29 5.06
C SER A 115 -15.31 -7.12 4.83
N SER A 116 -15.94 -7.63 5.89
CA SER A 116 -17.22 -8.35 5.79
C SER A 116 -18.34 -7.51 5.17
N ASN A 117 -18.36 -6.21 5.45
CA ASN A 117 -19.37 -5.28 4.94
C ASN A 117 -19.10 -4.86 3.49
N LEU A 118 -17.87 -4.45 3.20
CA LEU A 118 -17.49 -3.74 1.98
C LEU A 118 -16.77 -4.63 0.95
N PHE A 119 -16.39 -5.87 1.24
CA PHE A 119 -15.99 -6.82 0.19
C PHE A 119 -17.10 -7.76 -0.29
N ASP A 120 -18.13 -8.01 0.52
CA ASP A 120 -19.22 -8.91 0.11
C ASP A 120 -20.02 -8.33 -1.06
N LEU A 121 -19.85 -8.93 -2.24
CA LEU A 121 -20.47 -8.51 -3.49
C LEU A 121 -22.01 -8.64 -3.49
N ASN A 122 -22.60 -9.37 -2.53
CA ASN A 122 -24.05 -9.45 -2.36
C ASN A 122 -24.63 -8.22 -1.64
N LYS A 123 -23.77 -7.40 -1.02
CA LYS A 123 -24.17 -6.19 -0.29
C LYS A 123 -23.86 -4.96 -1.13
N LYS A 124 -24.68 -3.92 -1.04
CA LYS A 124 -24.42 -2.65 -1.72
C LYS A 124 -23.61 -1.74 -0.79
N ILE A 125 -22.54 -1.14 -1.30
CA ILE A 125 -21.69 -0.22 -0.51
C ILE A 125 -22.49 0.99 -0.02
N ILE A 126 -23.43 1.50 -0.82
CA ILE A 126 -24.26 2.66 -0.48
C ILE A 126 -25.10 2.46 0.79
N ASP A 127 -25.48 1.21 1.10
CA ASP A 127 -26.25 0.87 2.31
C ASP A 127 -25.42 1.11 3.60
N TYR A 128 -24.11 1.28 3.47
CA TYR A 128 -23.19 1.59 4.56
C TYR A 128 -22.80 3.07 4.68
N SER A 129 -23.46 3.97 3.95
CA SER A 129 -23.20 5.43 4.00
C SER A 129 -23.35 6.07 5.38
N GLY A 130 -24.21 5.51 6.25
CA GLY A 130 -24.33 5.95 7.64
C GLY A 130 -23.28 5.37 8.59
N ARG A 131 -22.43 4.44 8.12
CA ARG A 131 -21.44 3.72 8.93
C ARG A 131 -20.01 4.03 8.54
N TYR A 132 -19.73 4.22 7.25
CA TYR A 132 -18.40 4.50 6.72
C TYR A 132 -18.39 5.82 5.95
N ASN A 133 -17.29 6.55 6.06
CA ASN A 133 -17.08 7.78 5.29
C ASN A 133 -17.06 7.49 3.77
N GLU A 134 -17.17 8.55 2.98
CA GLU A 134 -17.24 8.46 1.51
C GLU A 134 -15.97 7.91 0.89
N ASP A 135 -14.81 8.42 1.28
CA ASP A 135 -13.51 8.01 0.77
C ASP A 135 -13.24 6.50 0.89
N VAL A 136 -13.57 5.90 2.04
CA VAL A 136 -13.44 4.46 2.26
C VAL A 136 -14.42 3.71 1.37
N ARG A 137 -15.69 4.12 1.33
CA ARG A 137 -16.69 3.47 0.46
C ARG A 137 -16.28 3.51 -1.01
N ASP A 138 -15.79 4.64 -1.48
CA ASP A 138 -15.38 4.84 -2.87
C ASP A 138 -14.15 4.00 -3.21
N SER A 139 -13.19 3.88 -2.30
CA SER A 139 -12.03 3.00 -2.47
C SER A 139 -12.45 1.53 -2.60
N PHE A 140 -13.37 1.05 -1.77
CA PHE A 140 -13.91 -0.31 -1.88
C PHE A 140 -14.76 -0.49 -3.14
N GLN A 141 -15.49 0.52 -3.56
CA GLN A 141 -16.28 0.49 -4.80
C GLN A 141 -15.36 0.39 -6.02
N LEU A 142 -14.32 1.21 -6.09
CA LEU A 142 -13.28 1.16 -7.13
C LEU A 142 -12.64 -0.23 -7.19
N PHE A 143 -12.28 -0.81 -6.03
CA PHE A 143 -11.77 -2.17 -5.98
C PHE A 143 -12.75 -3.20 -6.58
N ARG A 144 -14.02 -3.16 -6.18
CA ARG A 144 -15.06 -4.08 -6.67
C ARG A 144 -15.26 -3.96 -8.18
N ASP A 145 -15.28 -2.74 -8.69
CA ASP A 145 -15.49 -2.46 -10.11
C ASP A 145 -14.32 -2.98 -10.95
N VAL A 146 -13.09 -2.72 -10.49
CA VAL A 146 -11.87 -3.22 -11.14
C VAL A 146 -11.80 -4.75 -11.07
N TYR A 147 -12.03 -5.34 -9.91
CA TYR A 147 -12.01 -6.79 -9.74
C TYR A 147 -13.06 -7.49 -10.61
N THR A 148 -14.28 -6.96 -10.66
CA THR A 148 -15.39 -7.52 -11.46
C THR A 148 -15.11 -7.41 -12.95
N THR A 149 -14.55 -6.28 -13.40
CA THR A 149 -14.18 -6.08 -14.82
C THR A 149 -13.09 -7.05 -15.25
N LEU A 150 -12.17 -7.39 -14.35
CA LEU A 150 -11.03 -8.26 -14.62
C LEU A 150 -11.31 -9.75 -14.37
N ILE A 151 -12.54 -10.14 -14.00
CA ILE A 151 -12.87 -11.52 -13.59
C ILE A 151 -12.56 -12.58 -14.66
N ARG A 152 -12.65 -12.23 -15.94
CA ARG A 152 -12.34 -13.14 -17.06
C ARG A 152 -10.85 -13.26 -17.37
N LYS A 153 -10.00 -12.45 -16.74
CA LYS A 153 -8.56 -12.32 -17.04
C LYS A 153 -7.65 -13.14 -16.13
N ARG A 154 -8.21 -14.05 -15.32
CA ARG A 154 -7.46 -14.91 -14.39
C ARG A 154 -6.48 -14.12 -13.52
N ILE A 155 -6.92 -12.98 -12.99
CA ILE A 155 -6.06 -12.12 -12.19
C ILE A 155 -5.66 -12.79 -10.88
N LYS A 156 -4.45 -12.51 -10.42
CA LYS A 156 -3.97 -12.86 -9.08
C LYS A 156 -4.39 -11.75 -8.13
N LEU A 157 -5.22 -12.06 -7.14
CA LEU A 157 -5.70 -11.09 -6.17
C LEU A 157 -4.84 -11.16 -4.90
N ASN A 158 -4.24 -10.04 -4.51
CA ASN A 158 -3.54 -9.85 -3.24
C ASN A 158 -4.30 -8.84 -2.38
N LEU A 159 -4.65 -9.21 -1.15
CA LEU A 159 -5.26 -8.32 -0.17
C LEU A 159 -4.34 -8.20 1.03
N LYS A 160 -3.82 -7.00 1.30
CA LYS A 160 -2.82 -6.75 2.34
C LYS A 160 -3.37 -5.81 3.38
N TYR A 161 -3.23 -6.18 4.65
CA TYR A 161 -3.54 -5.33 5.79
C TYR A 161 -2.26 -5.01 6.54
N TRP A 162 -1.91 -3.73 6.63
CA TRP A 162 -0.66 -3.28 7.23
C TRP A 162 -0.95 -2.46 8.47
N TYR A 163 -0.62 -3.00 9.63
CA TYR A 163 -0.78 -2.30 10.90
C TYR A 163 0.57 -1.68 11.27
N VAL A 164 0.65 -0.36 11.13
CA VAL A 164 1.85 0.45 11.40
C VAL A 164 1.71 1.14 12.76
N SER A 165 2.72 1.00 13.61
CA SER A 165 2.70 1.57 14.95
C SER A 165 4.10 1.82 15.50
N GLU A 166 4.21 2.73 16.47
CA GLU A 166 5.42 2.87 17.30
C GLU A 166 5.62 1.66 18.23
N GLY A 167 4.73 0.67 18.23
CA GLY A 167 4.88 -0.59 18.96
C GLY A 167 5.98 -1.50 18.43
N GLU A 168 6.31 -2.55 19.18
CA GLU A 168 7.32 -3.54 18.77
C GLU A 168 6.82 -4.96 19.06
N GLN A 169 6.28 -5.18 20.26
CA GLN A 169 5.74 -6.48 20.64
C GLN A 169 4.32 -6.66 20.13
N ILE A 170 4.08 -7.78 19.45
CA ILE A 170 2.75 -8.21 19.01
C ILE A 170 2.27 -9.25 20.02
N HIS A 171 1.14 -8.99 20.66
CA HIS A 171 0.55 -9.94 21.60
C HIS A 171 -0.05 -11.13 20.83
N PRO A 172 0.03 -12.39 21.33
CA PRO A 172 -0.52 -13.55 20.63
C PRO A 172 -2.00 -13.42 20.23
N ASN A 173 -2.83 -12.77 21.05
CA ASN A 173 -4.22 -12.50 20.70
C ASN A 173 -4.35 -11.60 19.46
N VAL A 174 -3.50 -10.59 19.31
CA VAL A 174 -3.51 -9.70 18.14
C VAL A 174 -3.13 -10.50 16.88
N GLU A 175 -2.12 -11.37 17.00
CA GLU A 175 -1.74 -12.27 15.91
C GLU A 175 -2.90 -13.22 15.52
N GLN A 176 -3.58 -13.79 16.51
CA GLN A 176 -4.76 -14.63 16.30
C GLN A 176 -5.93 -13.88 15.63
N GLN A 177 -6.20 -12.64 16.02
CA GLN A 177 -7.18 -11.79 15.33
C GLN A 177 -6.79 -11.59 13.86
N GLY A 178 -5.49 -11.42 13.58
CA GLY A 178 -4.97 -11.29 12.22
C GLY A 178 -5.16 -12.57 11.40
N ASP A 179 -4.97 -13.73 12.01
CA ASP A 179 -5.27 -15.03 11.38
C ASP A 179 -6.75 -15.18 11.05
N GLU A 180 -7.62 -14.84 11.99
CA GLU A 180 -9.06 -14.87 11.78
C GLU A 180 -9.50 -13.89 10.67
N LEU A 181 -8.92 -12.68 10.60
CA LEU A 181 -9.17 -11.74 9.51
C LEU A 181 -8.79 -12.35 8.14
N LYS A 182 -7.65 -13.04 8.05
CA LYS A 182 -7.23 -13.71 6.80
C LYS A 182 -8.26 -14.76 6.38
N GLU A 183 -8.76 -15.57 7.30
CA GLU A 183 -9.74 -16.62 7.00
C GLU A 183 -11.11 -16.04 6.61
N GLU A 184 -11.57 -14.99 7.29
CA GLU A 184 -12.81 -14.28 6.92
C GLU A 184 -12.73 -13.70 5.50
N VAL A 185 -11.62 -13.03 5.16
CA VAL A 185 -11.44 -12.44 3.82
C VAL A 185 -11.28 -13.53 2.75
N LYS A 186 -10.59 -14.63 3.03
CA LYS A 186 -10.50 -15.78 2.12
C LYS A 186 -11.86 -16.43 1.87
N SER A 187 -12.78 -16.40 2.83
CA SER A 187 -14.14 -16.91 2.63
C SER A 187 -14.91 -16.11 1.58
N LEU A 188 -14.62 -14.81 1.45
CA LEU A 188 -15.16 -13.93 0.41
C LEU A 188 -14.43 -14.08 -0.92
N PHE A 189 -13.10 -14.28 -0.88
CA PHE A 189 -12.26 -14.47 -2.06
C PHE A 189 -11.36 -15.71 -1.94
N PRO A 190 -11.86 -16.91 -2.28
CA PRO A 190 -11.13 -18.16 -2.06
C PRO A 190 -9.77 -18.29 -2.76
N SER A 191 -9.57 -17.58 -3.88
CA SER A 191 -8.32 -17.57 -4.64
C SER A 191 -7.38 -16.42 -4.27
N ALA A 192 -7.75 -15.54 -3.33
CA ALA A 192 -6.94 -14.40 -2.95
C ALA A 192 -5.78 -14.80 -2.04
N LYS A 193 -4.64 -14.17 -2.22
CA LYS A 193 -3.56 -14.16 -1.23
C LYS A 193 -3.84 -13.04 -0.23
N VAL A 194 -4.11 -13.39 1.02
CA VAL A 194 -4.39 -12.43 2.09
C VAL A 194 -3.22 -12.40 3.08
N SER A 195 -2.71 -11.20 3.42
CA SER A 195 -1.68 -11.02 4.45
C SER A 195 -2.09 -9.95 5.48
N VAL A 196 -1.64 -10.14 6.71
CA VAL A 196 -1.70 -9.15 7.78
C VAL A 196 -0.26 -8.99 8.27
N ASP A 197 0.30 -7.80 8.07
CA ASP A 197 1.69 -7.48 8.38
C ASP A 197 1.73 -6.36 9.42
N TYR A 198 2.58 -6.53 10.43
CA TYR A 198 2.78 -5.56 11.49
C TYR A 198 4.11 -4.83 11.25
N PHE A 199 4.07 -3.51 11.31
CA PHE A 199 5.22 -2.62 11.15
C PHE A 199 5.44 -1.88 12.45
N GLY A 200 6.26 -2.48 13.30
CA GLY A 200 6.71 -1.87 14.55
C GLY A 200 7.93 -0.97 14.35
N ALA A 201 8.35 -0.31 15.43
CA ALA A 201 9.41 0.68 15.41
C ALA A 201 10.72 0.18 14.77
N LYS A 202 11.13 -1.07 15.05
CA LYS A 202 12.33 -1.66 14.44
C LYS A 202 12.20 -1.82 12.93
N LYS A 203 11.08 -2.35 12.45
CA LYS A 203 10.85 -2.56 11.01
C LYS A 203 10.76 -1.23 10.25
N ILE A 204 10.12 -0.23 10.86
CA ILE A 204 10.07 1.13 10.32
C ILE A 204 11.50 1.70 10.18
N MET A 205 12.30 1.63 11.25
CA MET A 205 13.69 2.09 11.21
C MET A 205 14.56 1.32 10.20
N GLU A 206 14.34 0.02 10.02
CA GLU A 206 15.02 -0.77 8.98
C GLU A 206 14.68 -0.26 7.57
N ILE A 207 13.40 0.05 7.31
CA ILE A 207 12.94 0.58 6.00
C ILE A 207 13.52 1.98 5.74
N LEU A 208 13.53 2.85 6.76
CA LEU A 208 14.10 4.20 6.65
C LEU A 208 15.59 4.15 6.32
N ASN A 209 16.34 3.27 7.00
CA ASN A 209 17.78 3.11 6.79
C ASN A 209 18.13 2.34 5.51
N THR A 210 17.16 1.71 4.85
CA THR A 210 17.39 1.05 3.56
C THR A 210 17.55 2.14 2.49
N PRO A 211 18.64 2.16 1.70
CA PRO A 211 18.78 3.11 0.59
C PRO A 211 17.57 3.01 -0.34
N SER A 212 17.06 4.15 -0.84
CA SER A 212 16.02 4.11 -1.87
C SER A 212 16.56 3.31 -3.07
N ILE A 213 15.79 2.31 -3.50
CA ILE A 213 16.01 1.68 -4.79
C ILE A 213 15.77 2.81 -5.80
N GLN A 214 16.84 3.30 -6.44
CA GLN A 214 16.68 4.25 -7.52
C GLN A 214 16.14 3.48 -8.72
N ASP A 215 14.83 3.61 -8.96
CA ASP A 215 14.25 3.18 -10.22
C ASP A 215 14.81 4.09 -11.31
N TYR A 216 15.71 3.54 -12.09
CA TYR A 216 16.17 4.19 -13.30
C TYR A 216 15.21 3.82 -14.42
N GLU A 217 14.60 4.82 -15.06
CA GLU A 217 13.83 4.61 -16.27
C GLU A 217 14.76 4.68 -17.49
N LEU A 218 14.82 3.60 -18.27
CA LEU A 218 15.54 3.58 -19.54
C LEU A 218 14.55 3.75 -20.69
N SER A 219 14.45 4.95 -21.26
CA SER A 219 13.61 5.16 -22.43
C SER A 219 14.18 4.43 -23.66
N LEU A 220 13.52 3.34 -24.05
CA LEU A 220 13.88 2.54 -25.22
C LEU A 220 13.59 3.29 -26.52
N ALA A 221 14.27 2.90 -27.59
CA ALA A 221 14.04 3.42 -28.94
C ALA A 221 12.89 2.70 -29.66
N ASP A 222 12.58 1.47 -29.24
CA ASP A 222 11.51 0.65 -29.77
C ASP A 222 11.02 -0.33 -28.69
N ASN A 223 9.91 -1.00 -28.96
CA ASN A 223 9.36 -2.03 -28.08
C ASN A 223 10.37 -3.18 -27.89
N PRO A 224 10.61 -3.64 -26.65
CA PRO A 224 11.56 -4.72 -26.40
C PRO A 224 11.01 -6.05 -26.93
N ILE A 225 11.92 -6.89 -27.44
CA ILE A 225 11.64 -8.23 -27.93
C ILE A 225 11.89 -9.23 -26.80
N SER A 226 10.87 -10.00 -26.42
CA SER A 226 10.99 -11.09 -25.43
C SER A 226 11.59 -12.35 -26.07
N LEU A 227 12.55 -12.98 -25.40
CA LEU A 227 13.29 -14.15 -25.91
C LEU A 227 12.72 -15.52 -25.47
N GLY A 228 11.54 -15.59 -24.87
CA GLY A 228 10.85 -16.86 -24.58
C GLY A 228 10.52 -17.07 -23.10
N VAL A 229 10.76 -18.29 -22.60
CA VAL A 229 10.22 -18.77 -21.30
C VAL A 229 10.84 -18.08 -20.07
N ASN A 230 12.05 -17.52 -20.22
CA ASN A 230 12.69 -16.70 -19.19
C ASN A 230 12.38 -15.21 -19.42
N LYS A 231 12.44 -14.40 -18.35
CA LYS A 231 12.23 -12.94 -18.38
C LYS A 231 13.40 -12.19 -19.05
N ASP A 232 13.81 -12.65 -20.23
CA ASP A 232 14.93 -12.10 -20.99
C ASP A 232 14.37 -11.21 -22.12
N TYR A 233 14.89 -9.98 -22.20
CA TYR A 233 14.46 -8.97 -23.17
C TYR A 233 15.65 -8.47 -23.98
N ILE A 234 15.46 -8.32 -25.28
CA ILE A 234 16.33 -7.50 -26.13
C ILE A 234 15.64 -6.18 -26.35
N ALA A 235 16.31 -5.08 -25.99
CA ALA A 235 15.80 -3.74 -26.19
C ALA A 235 16.80 -2.91 -26.98
N LEU A 236 16.30 -2.03 -27.85
CA LEU A 236 17.12 -1.05 -28.54
C LEU A 236 17.07 0.27 -27.77
N VAL A 237 18.24 0.87 -27.53
CA VAL A 237 18.35 2.14 -26.81
C VAL A 237 19.43 2.99 -27.45
N SER A 238 19.27 4.32 -27.44
CA SER A 238 20.33 5.19 -27.92
C SER A 238 21.51 5.17 -26.95
N LEU A 239 22.73 5.17 -27.48
CA LEU A 239 23.95 5.10 -26.66
C LEU A 239 24.02 6.25 -25.65
N LYS A 240 23.55 7.45 -26.01
CA LYS A 240 23.45 8.60 -25.11
C LYS A 240 22.51 8.33 -23.92
N LYS A 241 21.34 7.74 -24.17
CA LYS A 241 20.37 7.40 -23.11
C LYS A 241 20.90 6.29 -22.22
N TYR A 242 21.52 5.26 -22.80
CA TYR A 242 22.14 4.18 -22.04
C TYR A 242 23.31 4.68 -21.18
N TYR A 243 24.17 5.54 -21.72
CA TYR A 243 25.26 6.18 -20.97
C TYR A 243 24.71 6.95 -19.77
N ASN A 244 23.76 7.87 -19.99
CA ASN A 244 23.12 8.63 -18.90
C ASN A 244 22.40 7.74 -17.87
N PHE A 245 21.88 6.60 -18.33
CA PHE A 245 21.23 5.63 -17.45
C PHE A 245 22.24 4.94 -16.52
N ILE A 246 23.40 4.53 -17.02
CA ILE A 246 24.43 3.83 -16.23
C ILE A 246 25.45 4.76 -15.55
N THR A 247 25.46 6.06 -15.84
CA THR A 247 26.40 7.02 -15.23
C THR A 247 25.70 8.14 -14.46
N ASN A 248 26.37 8.67 -13.43
CA ASN A 248 26.05 9.93 -12.75
C ASN A 248 27.31 10.83 -12.73
N ASP A 249 27.22 11.99 -12.06
CA ASP A 249 28.34 12.96 -11.97
C ASP A 249 29.58 12.40 -11.24
N ALA A 250 29.46 11.28 -10.54
CA ALA A 250 30.54 10.61 -9.81
C ALA A 250 31.11 9.37 -10.54
N GLY A 251 30.56 8.99 -11.70
CA GLY A 251 31.01 7.82 -12.48
C GLY A 251 29.88 6.84 -12.81
N VAL A 252 30.19 5.55 -12.88
CA VAL A 252 29.17 4.50 -13.12
C VAL A 252 28.30 4.34 -11.87
N LYS A 253 26.97 4.35 -12.04
CA LYS A 253 26.00 4.04 -10.98
C LYS A 253 26.19 2.57 -10.59
N THR A 254 26.77 2.32 -9.42
CA THR A 254 26.88 1.00 -8.78
C THR A 254 25.74 0.77 -7.81
#